data_AF-A0A380C3K9-F1
#
_entry.id   AF-A0A380C3K9-F1
#
_cell.length_a   1.000
_cell.length_b   1.000
_cell.length_c   1.000
_cell.angle_alpha   90.00
_cell.angle_beta   90.00
_cell.angle_gamma   90.00
#
_symmetry.space_group_name_H-M   'P 1'
#
loop_
_entity.id
_entity.type
_entity.pdbx_description
1 polymer ?
#
loop_
_entity_poly.entity_id
_entity_poly.type
_entity_poly.pdbx_seq_one_letter_code
_entity_poly.pdbx_strand_id
1 'polypeptide(L)'
;MKLLYLLFPFLIAGFYAESQELKLQSFTTRKQQLESILATEHTLPADTSRLKTYLLPIIRQADKDRDSSLRAAYYGLMADGYALFYDDINPKSTQLYLQSIHTASVNKKTGCRALGDTQLCSLSV
;
A
#
# COMPACT_ATOMS: atom_id res chain seq x y z
N MET A 1 6.54 -30.53 43.50
CA MET A 1 6.13 -30.53 42.08
C MET A 1 4.81 -29.77 41.86
N LYS A 2 4.71 -28.49 42.24
CA LYS A 2 3.51 -27.64 41.99
C LYS A 2 3.85 -26.20 41.56
N LEU A 3 5.14 -25.84 41.50
CA LEU A 3 5.62 -24.49 41.22
C LEU A 3 6.04 -24.26 39.75
N LEU A 4 5.83 -25.25 38.88
CA LEU A 4 6.21 -25.16 37.45
C LEU A 4 5.04 -24.70 36.55
N TYR A 5 3.79 -24.73 37.04
CA TYR A 5 2.60 -24.44 36.24
C TYR A 5 2.24 -22.96 36.14
N LEU A 6 2.93 -22.06 36.86
CA LEU A 6 2.67 -20.62 36.84
C LEU A 6 3.41 -19.84 35.75
N LEU A 7 4.34 -20.48 35.01
CA LEU A 7 5.03 -19.85 33.86
C LEU A 7 4.38 -20.17 32.51
N PHE A 8 3.37 -21.04 32.47
CA PHE A 8 2.70 -21.46 31.24
C PHE A 8 1.85 -20.36 30.55
N PRO A 9 1.17 -19.42 31.24
CA PRO A 9 0.38 -18.41 30.55
C PRO A 9 1.22 -17.29 29.89
N PHE A 10 2.50 -17.14 30.26
CA PHE A 10 3.37 -16.10 29.68
C PHE A 10 3.85 -16.45 28.26
N LEU A 11 3.90 -17.74 27.92
CA LEU A 11 4.29 -18.20 26.58
C LEU A 11 3.17 -18.03 25.53
N ILE A 12 1.91 -17.96 25.94
CA ILE A 12 0.76 -17.86 25.03
C ILE A 12 0.42 -16.40 24.69
N ALA A 13 0.77 -15.45 25.58
CA ALA A 13 0.54 -14.03 25.37
C ALA A 13 1.44 -13.39 24.30
N GLY A 14 2.56 -14.03 23.94
CA GLY A 14 3.48 -13.52 22.91
C GLY A 14 3.02 -13.71 21.46
N PHE A 15 1.93 -14.45 21.23
CA PHE A 15 1.40 -14.74 19.89
C PHE A 15 0.29 -13.81 19.41
N TYR A 16 -0.14 -12.84 20.23
CA TYR A 16 -1.05 -11.79 19.77
C TYR A 16 -0.23 -10.81 18.92
N ALA A 17 -0.09 -11.19 17.65
CA ALA A 17 0.57 -10.45 16.61
C ALA A 17 0.13 -8.98 16.65
N GLU A 18 1.09 -8.12 16.95
CA GLU A 18 0.96 -6.68 16.81
C GLU A 18 0.64 -6.37 15.34
N SER A 19 -0.61 -6.06 15.03
CA SER A 19 -1.00 -5.51 13.73
C SER A 19 -0.50 -4.07 13.68
N GLN A 20 0.76 -3.89 13.28
CA GLN A 20 1.33 -2.56 13.09
C GLN A 20 0.54 -1.85 12.00
N GLU A 21 -0.33 -0.91 12.35
CA GLU A 21 -0.93 0.00 11.38
C GLU A 21 0.18 0.89 10.80
N LEU A 22 0.14 1.13 9.48
CA LEU A 22 1.07 2.05 8.85
C LEU A 22 0.80 3.47 9.37
N LYS A 23 1.60 3.93 10.33
CA LYS A 23 1.57 5.32 10.76
C LYS A 23 2.21 6.17 9.68
N LEU A 24 1.37 6.84 8.88
CA LEU A 24 1.81 7.88 7.96
C LEU A 24 2.49 8.99 8.79
N GLN A 25 3.81 9.04 8.74
CA GLN A 25 4.53 10.19 9.28
C GLN A 25 4.21 11.42 8.41
N SER A 26 4.15 12.60 9.03
CA SER A 26 3.93 13.85 8.30
C SER A 26 5.21 14.20 7.52
N PHE A 27 5.34 13.67 6.30
CA PHE A 27 6.48 13.97 5.45
C PHE A 27 6.35 15.38 4.87
N THR A 28 7.48 16.08 4.76
CA THR A 28 7.56 17.45 4.24
C THR A 28 7.28 17.51 2.74
N THR A 29 7.47 16.40 2.02
CA THR A 29 7.19 16.30 0.58
C THR A 29 6.45 15.03 0.20
N ARG A 30 5.58 15.14 -0.81
CA ARG A 30 4.78 14.04 -1.36
C ARG A 30 5.63 12.90 -1.92
N LYS A 31 6.78 13.22 -2.51
CA LYS A 31 7.75 12.23 -2.99
C LYS A 31 8.27 11.37 -1.83
N GLN A 32 8.73 12.00 -0.75
CA GLN A 32 9.21 11.29 0.43
C GLN A 32 8.13 10.41 1.07
N GLN A 33 6.88 10.88 1.09
CA GLN A 33 5.75 10.07 1.54
C GLN A 33 5.57 8.82 0.68
N LEU A 34 5.63 8.96 -0.65
CA LEU A 34 5.50 7.83 -1.57
C LEU A 34 6.66 6.83 -1.41
N GLU A 35 7.90 7.31 -1.34
CA GLU A 35 9.09 6.48 -1.13
C GLU A 35 9.02 5.71 0.18
N SER A 36 8.52 6.34 1.26
CA SER A 36 8.36 5.65 2.55
C SER A 36 7.35 4.51 2.50
N ILE A 37 6.28 4.69 1.71
CA ILE A 37 5.22 3.71 1.49
C ILE A 37 5.73 2.55 0.63
N LEU A 38 6.51 2.85 -0.41
CA LEU A 38 7.13 1.83 -1.27
C LEU A 38 8.21 1.05 -0.52
N ALA A 39 8.99 1.71 0.34
CA ALA A 39 9.99 1.02 1.17
C ALA A 39 9.37 -0.01 2.14
N THR A 40 8.07 0.09 2.44
CA THR A 40 7.36 -0.85 3.31
C THR A 40 6.82 -2.08 2.59
N GLU A 41 6.93 -2.15 1.26
CA GLU A 41 6.45 -3.26 0.41
C GLU A 41 7.01 -4.63 0.85
N HIS A 42 8.26 -4.68 1.31
CA HIS A 42 8.90 -5.91 1.81
C HIS A 42 8.33 -6.44 3.13
N THR A 43 7.42 -5.69 3.78
CA THR A 43 6.81 -6.06 5.07
C THR A 43 5.31 -6.24 4.99
N LEU A 44 4.75 -6.35 3.77
CA LEU A 44 3.32 -6.51 3.60
C LEU A 44 2.82 -7.78 4.30
N PRO A 45 1.71 -7.69 5.06
CA PRO A 45 1.16 -8.86 5.72
C PRO A 45 0.64 -9.86 4.69
N ALA A 46 0.93 -11.14 4.91
CA ALA A 46 0.48 -12.22 4.03
C ALA A 46 -1.04 -12.40 3.99
N ASP A 47 -1.80 -11.85 4.94
CA ASP A 47 -3.28 -11.94 4.96
C ASP A 47 -3.93 -10.71 4.32
N THR A 48 -4.79 -10.93 3.32
CA THR A 48 -5.55 -9.88 2.61
C THR A 48 -6.43 -9.02 3.52
N SER A 49 -6.92 -9.56 4.65
CA SER A 49 -7.71 -8.79 5.62
C SER A 49 -6.83 -7.80 6.37
N ARG A 50 -5.66 -8.26 6.82
CA ARG A 50 -4.66 -7.41 7.50
C ARG A 50 -4.04 -6.40 6.53
N LEU A 51 -3.84 -6.78 5.28
CA LEU A 51 -3.38 -5.89 4.20
C LEU A 51 -4.31 -4.69 4.01
N LYS A 52 -5.63 -4.93 3.97
CA LYS A 52 -6.61 -3.85 3.85
C LYS A 52 -6.55 -2.88 5.02
N THR A 53 -6.46 -3.40 6.24
CA THR A 53 -6.33 -2.57 7.45
C THR A 53 -5.02 -1.79 7.44
N TYR A 54 -3.91 -2.44 7.06
CA TYR A 54 -2.59 -1.83 6.97
C TYR A 54 -2.54 -0.65 5.99
N LEU A 55 -3.16 -0.81 4.81
CA LEU A 55 -3.18 0.20 3.76
C LEU A 55 -4.31 1.25 3.92
N LEU A 56 -5.19 1.08 4.91
CA LEU A 56 -6.33 1.97 5.15
C LEU A 56 -5.95 3.46 5.36
N PRO A 57 -4.86 3.79 6.06
CA PRO A 57 -4.42 5.18 6.19
C PRO A 57 -4.05 5.82 4.85
N ILE A 58 -3.48 5.06 3.91
CA ILE A 58 -3.05 5.56 2.59
C ILE A 58 -4.28 5.97 1.77
N ILE A 59 -5.27 5.09 1.66
CA ILE A 59 -6.46 5.39 0.85
C ILE A 59 -7.28 6.53 1.46
N ARG A 60 -7.39 6.60 2.80
CA ARG A 60 -8.05 7.71 3.49
C ARG A 60 -7.35 9.04 3.22
N GLN A 61 -6.02 9.06 3.25
CA GLN A 61 -5.24 10.26 2.92
C GLN A 61 -5.41 10.64 1.44
N ALA A 62 -5.36 9.65 0.55
CA ALA A 62 -5.58 9.86 -0.88
C ALA A 62 -6.98 10.42 -1.21
N ASP A 63 -8.01 9.98 -0.48
CA ASP A 63 -9.37 10.51 -0.58
C ASP A 63 -9.46 11.94 -0.04
N LYS A 64 -8.88 12.18 1.15
CA LYS A 64 -8.87 13.49 1.80
C LYS A 64 -8.20 14.56 0.94
N ASP A 65 -7.03 14.25 0.39
CA ASP A 65 -6.22 15.20 -0.39
C ASP A 65 -6.56 15.18 -1.89
N ARG A 66 -7.47 14.28 -2.30
CA ARG A 66 -7.74 13.97 -3.72
C ARG A 66 -6.45 13.63 -4.49
N ASP A 67 -5.52 12.97 -3.82
CA ASP A 67 -4.21 12.64 -4.36
C ASP A 67 -4.27 11.31 -5.13
N SER A 68 -4.22 11.40 -6.46
CA SER A 68 -4.24 10.25 -7.34
C SER A 68 -2.94 9.45 -7.34
N SER A 69 -1.80 10.05 -6.98
CA SER A 69 -0.53 9.33 -6.83
C SER A 69 -0.55 8.41 -5.61
N LEU A 70 -1.07 8.91 -4.47
CA LEU A 70 -1.29 8.06 -3.29
C LEU A 70 -2.33 6.98 -3.56
N ARG A 71 -3.39 7.30 -4.31
CA ARG A 71 -4.41 6.32 -4.72
C ARG A 71 -3.82 5.25 -5.65
N ALA A 72 -2.95 5.63 -6.58
CA ALA A 72 -2.26 4.68 -7.45
C ALA A 72 -1.31 3.77 -6.66
N ALA A 73 -0.54 4.32 -5.71
CA ALA A 73 0.31 3.53 -4.83
C ALA A 73 -0.49 2.56 -3.95
N TYR A 74 -1.65 2.99 -3.43
CA TYR A 74 -2.57 2.10 -2.72
C TYR A 74 -2.98 0.89 -3.59
N TYR A 75 -3.37 1.12 -4.84
CA TYR A 75 -3.75 0.02 -5.73
C TYR A 75 -2.57 -0.89 -6.09
N GLY A 76 -1.36 -0.34 -6.24
CA GLY A 76 -0.14 -1.13 -6.47
C GLY A 76 0.14 -2.06 -5.30
N LEU A 77 0.25 -1.51 -4.08
CA LEU A 77 0.49 -2.32 -2.88
C LEU A 77 -0.62 -3.35 -2.59
N MET A 78 -1.86 -3.03 -2.92
CA MET A 78 -2.95 -4.02 -2.89
C MET A 78 -2.71 -5.13 -3.91
N ALA A 79 -2.31 -4.82 -5.14
CA ALA A 79 -2.00 -5.82 -6.16
C ALA A 79 -0.89 -6.76 -5.68
N ASP A 80 0.20 -6.21 -5.16
CA ASP A 80 1.36 -6.97 -4.69
C ASP A 80 1.00 -7.84 -3.49
N GLY A 81 0.28 -7.32 -2.51
CA GLY A 81 -0.17 -8.11 -1.36
C GLY A 81 -1.16 -9.21 -1.75
N TYR A 82 -2.02 -9.00 -2.77
CA TYR A 82 -2.85 -10.07 -3.31
C TYR A 82 -2.04 -11.12 -4.07
N ALA A 83 -0.99 -10.74 -4.80
CA ALA A 83 -0.10 -11.69 -5.45
C ALA A 83 0.67 -12.53 -4.42
N LEU A 84 1.18 -11.88 -3.37
CA LEU A 84 1.91 -12.53 -2.27
C LEU A 84 1.02 -13.53 -1.51
N PHE A 85 -0.24 -13.18 -1.20
CA PHE A 85 -1.14 -14.08 -0.48
C PHE A 85 -1.42 -15.37 -1.24
N TYR A 86 -1.58 -15.29 -2.56
CA TYR A 86 -1.85 -16.46 -3.40
C TYR A 86 -0.57 -17.14 -3.93
N ASP A 87 0.60 -16.60 -3.61
CA ASP A 87 1.90 -16.98 -4.17
C ASP A 87 1.90 -17.00 -5.72
N ASP A 88 1.03 -16.18 -6.33
CA ASP A 88 0.83 -16.12 -7.78
C ASP A 88 0.11 -14.83 -8.22
N ILE A 89 0.37 -14.41 -9.46
CA ILE A 89 -0.40 -13.38 -10.14
C ILE A 89 -1.78 -13.94 -10.44
N ASN A 90 -2.81 -13.28 -9.92
CA ASN A 90 -4.19 -13.72 -10.04
C ASN A 90 -5.06 -12.62 -10.67
N PRO A 91 -6.31 -12.92 -11.08
CA PRO A 91 -7.18 -11.92 -11.70
C PRO A 91 -7.40 -10.69 -10.81
N LYS A 92 -7.41 -10.86 -9.48
CA LYS A 92 -7.61 -9.75 -8.55
C LYS A 92 -6.39 -8.84 -8.47
N SER A 93 -5.19 -9.39 -8.33
CA SER A 93 -3.95 -8.60 -8.37
C SER A 93 -3.77 -7.91 -9.72
N THR A 94 -4.05 -8.61 -10.82
CA THR A 94 -4.02 -8.03 -12.18
C THR A 94 -4.95 -6.83 -12.31
N GLN A 95 -6.21 -6.97 -11.87
CA GLN A 95 -7.18 -5.87 -11.90
C GLN A 95 -6.68 -4.66 -11.09
N LEU A 96 -6.13 -4.88 -9.91
CA LEU A 96 -5.60 -3.83 -9.04
C LEU A 96 -4.37 -3.15 -9.66
N TYR A 97 -3.49 -3.92 -10.28
CA TYR A 97 -2.32 -3.40 -10.98
C TYR A 97 -2.73 -2.50 -12.16
N LEU A 98 -3.69 -2.95 -12.98
CA LEU A 98 -4.25 -2.13 -14.07
C LEU A 98 -4.92 -0.86 -13.53
N GLN A 99 -5.61 -0.94 -12.39
CA GLN A 99 -6.23 0.21 -11.75
C GLN A 99 -5.18 1.20 -11.22
N SER A 100 -4.04 0.71 -10.72
CA SER A 100 -2.90 1.55 -10.33
C SER A 100 -2.36 2.34 -11.51
N ILE A 101 -2.05 1.66 -12.62
CA ILE A 101 -1.54 2.28 -13.86
C ILE A 101 -2.54 3.31 -14.40
N HIS A 102 -3.82 2.94 -14.48
CA HIS A 102 -4.86 3.85 -14.96
C HIS A 102 -4.90 5.11 -14.09
N THR A 103 -4.93 4.95 -12.76
CA THR A 103 -4.99 6.08 -11.82
C THR A 103 -3.79 7.00 -11.94
N ALA A 104 -2.57 6.45 -12.10
CA ALA A 104 -1.35 7.24 -12.29
C ALA A 104 -1.33 7.95 -13.66
N SER A 105 -1.78 7.28 -14.72
CA SER A 105 -1.75 7.81 -16.10
C SER A 105 -2.77 8.93 -16.35
N VAL A 106 -3.94 8.86 -15.72
CA VAL A 106 -4.95 9.92 -15.79
C VAL A 106 -4.40 11.22 -15.22
N ASN A 107 -3.67 11.16 -14.10
CA ASN A 107 -3.05 12.34 -13.50
C ASN A 107 -1.99 12.96 -14.42
N LYS A 108 -1.14 12.14 -15.04
CA LYS A 108 -0.14 12.61 -16.02
C LYS A 108 -0.82 13.34 -17.18
N LYS A 109 -1.92 12.81 -17.73
CA LYS A 109 -2.68 13.48 -18.82
C LYS A 109 -3.34 14.79 -18.39
N THR A 110 -3.88 14.89 -17.18
CA THR A 110 -4.44 16.16 -16.67
C THR A 110 -3.37 17.21 -16.41
N GLY A 111 -2.19 16.82 -15.91
CA GLY A 111 -1.03 17.70 -15.77
C GLY A 111 -0.50 18.19 -17.12
N CYS A 112 -0.38 17.28 -18.12
CA CYS A 112 0.03 17.66 -19.49
C CYS A 112 -0.99 18.61 -20.14
N ARG A 113 -2.30 18.44 -19.91
CA ARG A 113 -3.35 19.35 -20.46
C ARG A 113 -3.36 20.73 -19.81
N ALA A 114 -3.05 20.82 -18.52
CA ALA A 114 -2.99 22.11 -17.82
C ALA A 114 -1.76 22.95 -18.20
N LEU A 115 -0.72 22.33 -18.75
CA LEU A 115 0.55 22.97 -19.10
C LEU A 115 0.75 23.22 -20.61
N GLY A 116 -0.23 22.93 -21.47
CA GLY A 116 -0.20 23.32 -22.89
C GLY A 116 0.85 22.65 -23.78
N ASP A 117 1.74 21.83 -23.23
CA ASP A 117 2.85 21.23 -23.99
C ASP A 117 2.65 19.74 -24.25
N THR A 118 2.11 19.43 -25.43
CA THR A 118 1.76 18.08 -25.91
C THR A 118 2.97 17.21 -26.25
N GLN A 119 4.20 17.75 -26.27
CA GLN A 119 5.37 17.04 -26.81
C GLN A 119 6.12 16.14 -25.82
N LEU A 120 5.96 16.31 -24.51
CA LEU A 120 6.68 15.50 -23.50
C LEU A 120 5.95 14.22 -23.09
N CYS A 121 4.72 14.01 -23.55
CA CYS A 121 3.86 12.92 -23.08
C CYS A 121 3.78 11.72 -24.06
N SER A 122 4.59 11.70 -25.14
CA SER A 122 4.59 10.65 -26.18
C SER A 122 5.73 9.62 -26.11
N LEU A 123 6.72 9.77 -25.22
CA LEU A 123 7.71 8.73 -24.98
C LEU A 123 7.35 7.92 -23.72
N SER A 124 7.54 6.60 -23.82
CA SER A 124 7.13 5.54 -22.89
C SER A 124 5.74 4.94 -23.19
N VAL A 125 5.62 4.35 -24.38
CA VAL A 125 4.92 3.06 -24.55
C VAL A 125 5.89 1.97 -24.11
#